data_AF-A0AAD7WXQ1-F1
#
_entry.id   AF-A0AAD7WXQ1-F1
#
_cell.length_a   1.000
_cell.length_b   1.000
_cell.length_c   1.000
_cell.angle_alpha   90.00
_cell.angle_beta   90.00
_cell.angle_gamma   90.00
#
_symmetry.space_group_name_H-M   'P 1'
#
loop_
_entity.id
_entity.type
_entity.pdbx_description
1 polymer ?
#
loop_
_entity_poly.entity_id
_entity_poly.type
_entity_poly.pdbx_seq_one_letter_code
_entity_poly.pdbx_strand_id
1 'polypeptide(L)'
;MPAPQLQGIGAALLSKCTRDQGFIPVNKNLWSLSYITCMGCSAFLLLALMYFLIDVKGWWGGRPFIFPGMNSIFVYVGHSLLGAYFPFSWEMKCTGHHWEALFQSLWGTSLWLCIAYLLYRKKFFLKI
;
A
#
# COMPACT_ATOMS: atom_id res chain seq x y z
N MET A 1 0.92 -20.08 -18.25
CA MET A 1 0.72 -20.00 -16.79
C MET A 1 -0.67 -19.42 -16.51
N PRO A 2 -1.72 -20.24 -16.30
CA PRO A 2 -3.11 -19.79 -16.10
C PRO A 2 -3.53 -19.58 -14.62
N ALA A 3 -2.61 -19.73 -13.66
CA ALA A 3 -2.91 -19.75 -12.22
C ALA A 3 -3.65 -18.52 -11.63
N PRO A 4 -3.39 -17.26 -12.03
CA PRO A 4 -4.03 -16.11 -11.36
C PRO A 4 -5.52 -15.96 -11.70
N GLN A 5 -5.94 -16.46 -12.87
CA GLN A 5 -7.33 -16.39 -13.33
C GLN A 5 -8.22 -17.36 -12.54
N LEU A 6 -7.72 -18.58 -12.25
CA LEU A 6 -8.41 -19.57 -11.44
C LEU A 6 -8.62 -19.12 -9.99
N GLN A 7 -7.64 -18.44 -9.40
CA GLN A 7 -7.73 -17.94 -8.03
C GLN A 7 -8.76 -16.81 -7.89
N GLY A 8 -8.81 -15.89 -8.86
CA GLY A 8 -9.80 -14.80 -8.88
C GLY A 8 -11.24 -15.30 -9.06
N ILE A 9 -11.43 -16.28 -9.94
CA ILE A 9 -12.74 -16.91 -10.16
C ILE A 9 -13.20 -17.67 -8.91
N GLY A 10 -12.29 -18.39 -8.23
CA GLY A 10 -12.57 -19.05 -6.96
C GLY A 10 -12.96 -18.08 -5.84
N ALA A 11 -12.25 -16.94 -5.72
CA ALA A 11 -12.58 -15.90 -4.75
C ALA A 11 -13.94 -15.23 -5.03
N ALA A 12 -14.25 -14.96 -6.31
CA ALA A 12 -15.52 -14.38 -6.74
C ALA A 12 -16.71 -15.34 -6.52
N LEU A 13 -16.53 -16.63 -6.81
CA LEU A 13 -17.53 -17.66 -6.55
C LEU A 13 -17.80 -17.86 -5.06
N LEU A 14 -16.75 -17.91 -4.23
CA LEU A 14 -16.87 -18.07 -2.78
C LEU A 14 -17.47 -16.83 -2.08
N SER A 15 -17.21 -15.64 -2.61
CA SER A 15 -17.64 -14.37 -2.01
C SER A 15 -18.92 -13.81 -2.64
N LYS A 16 -19.44 -14.43 -3.71
CA LYS A 16 -20.62 -13.95 -4.48
C LYS A 16 -20.54 -12.46 -4.88
N CYS A 17 -19.32 -11.92 -5.02
CA CYS A 17 -19.07 -10.48 -5.21
C CYS A 17 -19.79 -9.58 -4.17
N THR A 18 -19.91 -10.04 -2.92
CA THR A 18 -20.55 -9.29 -1.85
C THR A 18 -19.64 -9.25 -0.61
N ARG A 19 -19.56 -8.07 -0.01
CA ARG A 19 -18.62 -7.77 1.09
C ARG A 19 -18.98 -8.47 2.40
N ASP A 20 -20.27 -8.71 2.65
CA ASP A 20 -20.77 -9.13 3.98
C ASP A 20 -21.74 -10.34 4.00
N GLN A 21 -22.23 -10.83 2.86
CA GLN A 21 -23.18 -11.95 2.74
C GLN A 21 -22.73 -13.10 1.80
N GLY A 22 -21.42 -13.33 1.67
CA GLY A 22 -20.89 -14.54 1.01
C GLY A 22 -20.90 -15.77 1.94
N PHE A 23 -20.70 -16.97 1.38
CA PHE A 23 -20.63 -18.24 2.14
C PHE A 23 -19.48 -18.22 3.16
N ILE A 24 -18.40 -17.48 2.84
CA ILE A 24 -17.31 -17.11 3.74
C ILE A 24 -17.08 -15.59 3.58
N PRO A 25 -17.54 -14.75 4.52
CA PRO A 25 -17.41 -13.30 4.40
C PRO A 25 -15.93 -12.89 4.42
N VAL A 26 -15.53 -12.10 3.41
CA VAL A 26 -14.14 -11.66 3.19
C VAL A 26 -13.61 -10.81 4.34
N ASN A 27 -14.47 -10.01 4.97
CA ASN A 27 -14.05 -8.90 5.84
C ASN A 27 -14.13 -9.20 7.35
N LYS A 28 -14.48 -10.42 7.78
CA LYS A 28 -14.57 -10.74 9.22
C LYS A 28 -13.34 -11.43 9.80
N ASN A 29 -12.53 -12.11 8.99
CA ASN A 29 -11.32 -12.78 9.46
C ASN A 29 -10.21 -12.67 8.42
N LEU A 30 -9.08 -12.08 8.81
CA LEU A 30 -7.90 -11.83 7.96
C LEU A 30 -7.26 -13.14 7.43
N TRP A 31 -7.66 -14.29 7.99
CA TRP A 31 -7.21 -15.63 7.58
C TRP A 31 -8.28 -16.43 6.82
N SER A 32 -9.36 -15.79 6.36
CA SER A 32 -10.37 -16.50 5.57
C SER A 32 -9.83 -16.86 4.18
N LEU A 33 -10.24 -18.02 3.65
CA LEU A 33 -9.81 -18.50 2.34
C LEU A 33 -10.22 -17.54 1.21
N SER A 34 -11.38 -16.91 1.31
CA SER A 34 -11.86 -15.90 0.38
C SER A 34 -11.02 -14.62 0.42
N TYR A 35 -10.57 -14.19 1.61
CA TYR A 35 -9.65 -13.06 1.76
C TYR A 35 -8.27 -13.36 1.15
N ILE A 36 -7.67 -14.51 1.49
CA ILE A 36 -6.34 -14.89 0.99
C ILE A 36 -6.33 -15.02 -0.54
N THR A 37 -7.34 -15.67 -1.12
CA THR A 37 -7.44 -15.83 -2.57
C THR A 37 -7.72 -14.53 -3.31
N CYS A 38 -8.55 -13.64 -2.73
CA CYS A 38 -8.81 -12.30 -3.30
C CYS A 38 -7.57 -11.41 -3.24
N MET A 39 -6.88 -11.35 -2.09
CA MET A 39 -5.64 -10.59 -1.91
C MET A 39 -4.50 -11.16 -2.77
N GLY A 40 -4.40 -12.48 -2.89
CA GLY A 40 -3.44 -13.14 -3.77
C GLY A 40 -3.67 -12.80 -5.24
N CYS A 41 -4.91 -12.92 -5.73
CA CYS A 41 -5.24 -12.57 -7.12
C CYS A 41 -4.96 -11.09 -7.42
N SER A 42 -5.37 -10.17 -6.55
CA SER A 42 -5.11 -8.74 -6.72
C SER A 42 -3.62 -8.40 -6.70
N ALA A 43 -2.82 -9.05 -5.84
CA ALA A 43 -1.37 -8.90 -5.83
C ALA A 43 -0.72 -9.32 -7.16
N PHE A 44 -1.13 -10.47 -7.73
CA PHE A 44 -0.61 -10.91 -9.03
C PHE A 44 -1.02 -9.99 -10.18
N LEU A 45 -2.25 -9.47 -10.17
CA LEU A 45 -2.70 -8.49 -11.16
C LEU A 45 -1.91 -7.17 -11.06
N LEU A 46 -1.70 -6.66 -9.84
CA LEU A 46 -0.89 -5.47 -9.61
C LEU A 46 0.55 -5.67 -10.07
N LEU A 47 1.14 -6.84 -9.77
CA LEU A 47 2.48 -7.20 -10.22
C LEU A 47 2.57 -7.25 -11.76
N ALA A 48 1.60 -7.89 -12.42
CA ALA A 48 1.55 -7.95 -13.88
C ALA A 48 1.42 -6.55 -14.52
N LEU A 49 0.59 -5.67 -13.92
CA LEU A 49 0.43 -4.29 -14.37
C LEU A 49 1.74 -3.49 -14.22
N MET A 50 2.40 -3.59 -13.06
CA MET A 50 3.67 -2.92 -12.82
C MET A 50 4.77 -3.43 -13.75
N TYR A 51 4.88 -4.75 -13.94
CA TYR A 51 5.82 -5.36 -14.88
C TYR A 51 5.60 -4.84 -16.31
N PHE A 52 4.35 -4.79 -16.77
CA PHE A 52 4.04 -4.28 -18.10
C PHE A 52 4.39 -2.80 -18.26
N LEU A 53 4.07 -1.97 -17.28
CA LEU A 53 4.34 -0.52 -17.33
C LEU A 53 5.83 -0.17 -17.25
N ILE A 54 6.59 -0.89 -16.42
CA ILE A 54 8.00 -0.63 -16.15
C ILE A 54 8.88 -1.35 -17.18
N ASP A 55 8.78 -2.67 -17.28
CA ASP A 55 9.74 -3.50 -18.03
C ASP A 55 9.39 -3.63 -19.52
N VAL A 56 8.10 -3.71 -19.86
CA VAL A 56 7.68 -3.85 -21.27
C VAL A 56 7.57 -2.48 -21.96
N LYS A 57 6.87 -1.54 -21.33
CA LYS A 57 6.59 -0.24 -21.94
C LYS A 57 7.67 0.82 -21.67
N GLY A 58 8.49 0.63 -20.63
CA GLY A 58 9.54 1.59 -20.26
C GLY A 58 9.02 2.97 -19.87
N TRP A 59 7.72 3.13 -19.58
CA TRP A 59 7.10 4.43 -19.33
C TRP A 59 7.50 5.04 -17.98
N TRP A 60 7.91 4.21 -17.04
CA TRP A 60 8.27 4.65 -15.69
C TRP A 60 9.31 3.73 -15.05
N GLY A 61 10.29 4.30 -14.35
CA GLY A 61 11.34 3.54 -13.65
C GLY A 61 11.04 3.18 -12.20
N GLY A 62 9.78 3.23 -11.74
CA GLY A 62 9.40 2.83 -10.36
C GLY A 62 9.93 3.71 -9.21
N ARG A 63 10.43 4.91 -9.53
CA ARG A 63 11.29 5.73 -8.65
C ARG A 63 10.67 6.11 -7.28
N PRO A 64 9.38 6.45 -7.12
CA PRO A 64 8.88 6.80 -5.78
C PRO A 64 8.70 5.59 -4.86
N PHE A 65 8.62 4.37 -5.38
CA PHE A 65 8.56 3.16 -4.55
C PHE A 65 9.95 2.69 -4.11
N ILE A 66 10.97 2.96 -4.91
CA ILE A 66 12.36 2.55 -4.64
C ILE A 66 12.94 3.32 -3.45
N PHE A 67 12.70 4.63 -3.35
CA PHE A 67 13.32 5.47 -2.30
C PHE A 67 12.93 5.06 -0.87
N PRO A 68 11.63 4.98 -0.51
CA PRO A 68 11.23 4.47 0.80
C PRO A 68 11.50 2.96 0.94
N GLY A 69 11.47 2.19 -0.16
CA GLY A 69 11.77 0.76 -0.13
C GLY A 69 13.20 0.43 0.31
N MET A 70 14.19 1.19 -0.16
CA MET A 70 15.60 1.00 0.23
C MET A 70 15.91 1.42 1.67
N ASN A 71 15.06 2.25 2.27
CA ASN A 71 15.20 2.77 3.63
C ASN A 71 13.96 2.47 4.48
N SER A 72 13.35 1.31 4.28
CA SER A 72 12.05 0.95 4.85
C SER A 72 12.06 0.94 6.38
N ILE A 73 13.15 0.44 7.00
CA ILE A 73 13.29 0.45 8.47
C ILE A 73 13.36 1.86 9.03
N PHE A 74 14.08 2.77 8.37
CA PHE A 74 14.19 4.16 8.80
C PHE A 74 12.84 4.86 8.72
N VAL A 75 12.13 4.70 7.61
CA VAL A 75 10.81 5.29 7.41
C VAL A 75 9.81 4.73 8.43
N TYR A 76 9.85 3.42 8.71
CA TYR A 76 8.98 2.78 9.70
C TYR A 76 9.23 3.29 11.12
N VAL A 77 10.48 3.26 11.59
CA VAL A 77 10.85 3.72 12.93
C VAL A 77 10.60 5.22 13.05
N GLY A 78 10.98 5.98 12.03
CA GLY A 78 10.76 7.42 11.98
C GLY A 78 9.27 7.77 12.04
N HIS A 79 8.41 7.06 11.31
CA HIS A 79 6.96 7.26 11.39
C HIS A 79 6.40 6.84 12.75
N SER A 80 6.90 5.74 13.32
CA SER A 80 6.47 5.28 14.65
C SER A 80 6.79 6.29 15.76
N LEU A 81 7.92 6.99 15.64
CA LEU A 81 8.36 7.98 16.63
C LEU A 81 7.79 9.38 16.37
N LEU A 82 7.74 9.82 15.11
CA LEU A 82 7.42 11.21 14.72
C LEU A 82 6.03 11.36 14.10
N GLY A 83 5.33 10.27 13.80
CA GLY A 83 4.07 10.29 13.05
C GLY A 83 2.93 11.05 13.74
N ALA A 84 2.93 11.11 15.07
CA ALA A 84 1.96 11.87 15.85
C ALA A 84 2.33 13.36 16.03
N TYR A 85 3.56 13.74 15.67
CA TYR A 85 4.07 15.08 15.90
C TYR A 85 3.96 15.95 14.64
N PHE A 86 3.84 17.25 14.83
CA PHE A 86 3.97 18.22 13.75
C PHE A 86 5.38 18.09 13.13
N PRO A 87 5.55 18.06 11.79
CA PRO A 87 4.60 18.42 10.73
C PRO A 87 3.81 17.23 10.11
N PHE A 88 3.92 16.02 10.66
CA PHE A 88 3.29 14.81 10.09
C PHE A 88 1.83 14.63 10.50
N SER A 89 1.50 15.07 11.71
CA SER A 89 0.15 15.05 12.24
C SER A 89 -0.11 16.31 13.07
N TRP A 90 -1.34 16.79 13.02
CA TRP A 90 -1.83 17.87 13.87
C TRP A 90 -3.22 17.52 14.38
N GLU A 91 -3.63 18.13 15.49
CA GLU A 91 -4.99 17.97 16.01
C GLU A 91 -6.01 18.49 15.00
N MET A 92 -6.85 17.59 14.52
CA MET A 92 -8.02 17.92 13.70
C MET A 92 -9.07 18.55 14.60
N LYS A 93 -9.29 19.85 14.43
CA LYS A 93 -10.27 20.60 15.25
C LYS A 93 -11.72 20.20 14.95
N CYS A 94 -12.00 19.66 13.76
CA CYS A 94 -13.36 19.32 13.31
C CYS A 94 -13.39 17.93 12.66
N THR A 95 -13.80 16.91 13.42
CA THR A 95 -13.91 15.51 12.99
C THR A 95 -14.94 15.24 11.86
N GLY A 96 -15.65 16.27 11.38
CA GLY A 96 -16.69 16.16 10.34
C GLY A 96 -16.22 16.33 8.90
N HIS A 97 -15.05 16.94 8.66
CA HIS A 97 -14.56 17.20 7.30
C HIS A 97 -13.54 16.15 6.86
N HIS A 98 -14.02 15.14 6.13
CA HIS A 98 -13.19 14.07 5.53
C HIS A 98 -12.00 14.61 4.71
N TRP A 99 -12.15 15.81 4.14
CA TRP A 99 -11.09 16.50 3.42
C TRP A 99 -9.83 16.75 4.26
N GLU A 100 -9.98 17.13 5.54
CA GLU A 100 -8.83 17.41 6.41
C GLU A 100 -8.02 16.13 6.67
N ALA A 101 -8.71 14.99 6.83
CA ALA A 101 -8.07 13.69 6.98
C ALA A 101 -7.35 13.21 5.72
N LEU A 102 -7.96 13.42 4.56
CA LEU A 102 -7.33 13.12 3.28
C LEU A 102 -6.09 14.00 3.08
N PHE A 103 -6.20 15.30 3.35
CA PHE A 103 -5.10 16.24 3.22
C PHE A 103 -3.94 15.89 4.16
N GLN A 104 -4.21 15.62 5.43
CA GLN A 104 -3.19 15.22 6.39
C GLN A 104 -2.48 13.93 5.98
N SER A 105 -3.23 12.94 5.47
CA SER A 105 -2.66 11.67 5.00
C SER A 105 -1.78 11.86 3.77
N LEU A 106 -2.23 12.66 2.79
CA LEU A 106 -1.45 12.99 1.59
C LEU A 106 -0.20 13.82 1.94
N TRP A 107 -0.33 14.75 2.87
CA TRP A 107 0.76 15.58 3.35
C TRP A 107 1.82 14.75 4.09
N GLY A 108 1.40 13.96 5.07
CA GLY A 108 2.29 13.10 5.84
C GLY A 108 3.04 12.09 4.96
N THR A 109 2.34 11.45 4.02
CA THR A 109 2.98 10.54 3.05
C THR A 109 3.94 11.26 2.12
N SER A 110 3.60 12.47 1.64
CA SER A 110 4.50 13.30 0.82
C SER A 110 5.77 13.68 1.58
N LEU A 111 5.65 14.08 2.84
CA LEU A 111 6.80 14.39 3.69
C LEU A 111 7.72 13.18 3.87
N TRP A 112 7.16 12.00 4.14
CA TRP A 112 7.95 10.77 4.24
C TRP A 112 8.65 10.41 2.93
N LEU A 113 7.99 10.59 1.79
CA LEU A 113 8.61 10.41 0.47
C LEU A 113 9.75 11.42 0.24
N CYS A 114 9.58 12.68 0.63
CA CYS A 114 10.64 13.68 0.57
C CYS A 114 11.83 13.31 1.45
N ILE A 115 11.60 12.86 2.69
CA ILE A 115 12.67 12.41 3.60
C ILE A 115 13.40 11.18 3.02
N ALA A 116 12.66 10.18 2.54
CA ALA A 116 13.24 9.00 1.90
C ALA A 116 14.08 9.38 0.67
N TYR A 117 13.61 10.35 -0.13
CA TYR A 117 14.37 10.89 -1.26
C TYR A 117 15.67 11.60 -0.83
N LEU A 118 15.63 12.41 0.24
CA LEU A 118 16.82 13.06 0.79
C LEU A 118 17.87 12.04 1.28
N LEU A 119 17.43 11.00 1.98
CA LEU A 119 18.29 9.90 2.43
C LEU A 119 18.92 9.16 1.24
N TYR A 120 18.12 8.88 0.21
CA TYR A 120 18.61 8.29 -1.03
C TYR A 120 19.68 9.15 -1.69
N ARG A 121 19.49 10.48 -1.78
CA ARG A 121 20.49 11.41 -2.32
C ARG A 121 21.79 11.42 -1.50
N LYS A 122 21.69 11.24 -0.18
CA LYS A 122 22.84 11.16 0.73
C LYS A 122 23.50 9.78 0.74
N LYS A 123 22.97 8.80 -0.01
CA LYS A 123 23.41 7.39 -0.02
C LYS A 123 23.50 6.76 1.37
N PHE A 124 22.69 7.25 2.30
CA PHE A 124 22.58 6.66 3.63
C PHE A 124 21.53 5.57 3.58
N PHE A 125 21.94 4.34 3.88
CA PHE A 125 21.08 3.16 3.88
C PHE A 125 21.19 2.47 5.22
N LEU A 126 20.14 2.60 6.04
CA LEU A 126 20.07 1.96 7.34
C LEU A 126 19.67 0.49 7.11
N LYS A 127 20.62 -0.41 7.32
CA LYS A 127 20.44 -1.86 7.23
C LYS A 127 20.79 -2.45 8.61
N ILE A 128 19.95 -3.35 9.10
CA ILE A 128 20.20 -4.13 10.32
C ILE A 128 20.82 -5.47 9.94
#